data_AF-A0AAU6AZH2-F1
#
_entry.id   AF-A0AAU6AZH2-F1
#
_cell.length_a   1.000
_cell.length_b   1.000
_cell.length_c   1.000
_cell.angle_alpha   90.00
_cell.angle_beta   90.00
_cell.angle_gamma   90.00
#
_symmetry.space_group_name_H-M   'P 1'
#
loop_
_entity.id
_entity.type
_entity.pdbx_description
1 polymer ?
#
loop_
_entity_poly.entity_id
_entity_poly.type
_entity_poly.pdbx_seq_one_letter_code
_entity_poly.pdbx_strand_id
1 'polypeptide(L)'
;MIDEILRDAKIATVLSGVRMPRMNAIMERWVKTLRAELLDRTLIWNETHLRHALGEYERHYNQHRTHRHWPPRHPCEPGLRPLNLTGSNAS
;
A
#
# COMPACT_ATOMS: atom_id res chain seq x y z
N MET A 1 23.07 8.10 7.13
CA MET A 1 22.75 6.97 6.22
C MET A 1 21.32 7.03 5.71
N ILE A 2 20.28 6.69 6.48
CA ILE A 2 18.88 6.74 5.96
C ILE A 2 18.44 8.17 5.63
N ASP A 3 18.74 9.16 6.49
CA ASP A 3 18.36 10.56 6.25
C ASP A 3 18.98 11.14 4.98
N GLU A 4 20.17 10.69 4.60
CA GLU A 4 20.86 11.10 3.37
C GLU A 4 20.17 10.52 2.13
N ILE A 5 19.80 9.24 2.18
CA ILE A 5 19.04 8.58 1.11
C ILE A 5 17.67 9.26 0.94
N LEU A 6 16.98 9.56 2.04
CA LEU A 6 15.69 10.25 2.00
C LEU A 6 15.82 11.67 1.45
N ARG A 7 16.91 12.37 1.80
CA ARG A 7 17.20 13.71 1.26
C ARG A 7 17.49 13.67 -0.23
N ASP A 8 18.27 12.71 -0.71
CA ASP A 8 18.54 12.50 -2.14
C ASP A 8 17.25 12.20 -2.92
N ALA A 9 16.38 11.38 -2.34
CA ALA A 9 15.04 11.10 -2.86
C ALA A 9 14.04 12.27 -2.74
N LYS A 10 14.46 13.42 -2.19
CA LYS A 10 13.63 14.61 -1.92
C LYS A 10 12.40 14.33 -1.03
N ILE A 11 12.53 13.39 -0.11
CA ILE A 11 11.49 13.02 0.85
C ILE A 11 11.72 13.80 2.16
N ALA A 12 10.72 14.58 2.57
CA ALA A 12 10.74 15.27 3.85
C ALA A 12 10.46 14.28 4.99
N THR A 13 11.43 14.10 5.89
CA THR A 13 11.26 13.24 7.07
C THR A 13 10.53 14.03 8.17
N VAL A 14 9.39 13.53 8.61
CA VAL A 14 8.64 14.08 9.75
C VAL A 14 8.74 13.09 10.90
N LEU A 15 9.37 13.50 11.99
CA LEU A 15 9.41 12.70 13.21
C LEU A 15 8.05 12.77 13.90
N SER A 16 7.51 11.61 14.28
CA SER A 16 6.34 11.57 15.14
C SER A 16 6.67 12.13 16.52
N GLY A 17 5.77 12.96 17.05
CA GLY A 17 5.88 13.48 18.41
C GLY A 17 5.96 12.34 19.43
N VAL A 18 6.79 12.52 20.46
CA VAL A 18 6.93 11.54 21.55
C VAL A 18 5.56 11.35 22.22
N ARG A 19 5.08 10.10 22.26
CA ARG A 19 3.75 9.74 22.80
C ARG A 19 2.59 10.46 22.10
N MET A 20 2.65 10.59 20.78
CA MET A 20 1.51 11.03 19.97
C MET A 20 0.95 9.87 19.13
N PRO A 21 0.14 8.95 19.73
CA PRO A 21 -0.43 7.80 19.02
C PRO A 21 -1.19 8.19 17.77
N ARG A 22 -1.82 9.38 17.76
CA ARG A 22 -2.58 9.88 16.60
C ARG A 22 -1.71 10.12 15.36
N MET A 23 -0.45 10.53 15.52
CA MET A 23 0.46 10.71 14.38
C MET A 23 0.86 9.36 13.75
N ASN A 24 0.90 8.29 14.55
CA ASN A 24 1.24 6.94 14.10
C ASN A 24 0.03 6.01 13.99
N ALA A 25 -1.20 6.49 14.24
CA ALA A 25 -2.36 5.64 14.45
C ALA A 25 -2.65 4.71 13.27
N ILE A 26 -2.37 5.16 12.05
CA ILE A 26 -2.55 4.36 10.83
C ILE A 26 -1.56 3.18 10.83
N MET A 27 -0.29 3.44 11.10
CA MET A 27 0.75 2.41 11.16
C MET A 27 0.56 1.48 12.36
N GLU A 28 0.25 2.02 13.54
CA GLU A 28 -0.04 1.24 14.73
C GLU A 28 -1.25 0.33 14.53
N ARG A 29 -2.33 0.84 13.92
CA ARG A 29 -3.50 0.03 13.57
C ARG A 29 -3.13 -1.05 12.57
N TRP A 30 -2.35 -0.73 11.54
CA TRP A 30 -1.92 -1.71 10.55
C TRP A 30 -1.08 -2.83 11.18
N VAL A 31 -0.08 -2.49 12.00
CA VAL A 31 0.74 -3.48 12.72
C VAL A 31 -0.11 -4.33 13.67
N LYS A 32 -1.09 -3.72 14.36
CA LYS A 32 -2.00 -4.46 15.25
C LYS A 32 -2.87 -5.45 14.48
N THR A 33 -3.43 -5.04 13.34
CA THR A 33 -4.21 -5.93 12.46
C THR A 33 -3.35 -7.05 11.91
N LEU A 34 -2.14 -6.73 11.42
CA LEU A 34 -1.18 -7.73 10.94
C LEU A 34 -0.84 -8.74 12.06
N ARG A 35 -0.54 -8.25 13.26
CA ARG A 35 -0.23 -9.12 14.41
C ARG A 35 -1.41 -10.02 14.75
N ALA A 36 -2.62 -9.48 14.79
CA ALA A 36 -3.83 -10.27 15.06
C ALA A 36 -4.07 -11.32 13.97
N GLU A 37 -4.05 -10.95 12.69
CA GLU A 37 -4.38 -11.87 11.60
C GLU A 37 -3.30 -12.95 11.36
N LEU A 38 -2.02 -12.61 11.57
CA LEU A 38 -0.91 -13.51 11.32
C LEU A 38 -0.66 -14.45 12.53
N LEU A 39 -0.66 -13.95 13.77
CA LEU A 39 -0.43 -14.79 14.96
C LEU A 39 -1.66 -15.60 15.39
N ASP A 40 -2.88 -15.17 15.06
CA ASP A 40 -4.09 -15.96 15.33
C ASP A 40 -4.20 -17.20 14.41
N ARG A 41 -3.49 -17.20 13.27
CA ARG A 41 -3.59 -18.26 12.25
C ARG A 41 -2.29 -19.00 11.95
N THR A 42 -1.13 -18.53 12.41
CA THR A 42 0.16 -19.18 12.14
C THR A 42 1.03 -19.29 13.39
N LEU A 43 1.43 -20.53 13.72
CA LEU A 43 2.48 -20.80 14.68
C LEU A 43 3.82 -20.47 13.98
N ILE A 44 4.37 -19.28 14.22
CA ILE A 44 5.59 -18.82 13.55
C ILE A 44 6.76 -19.70 14.02
N TRP A 45 7.16 -20.65 13.19
CA TRP A 45 8.21 -21.63 13.49
C TRP A 45 9.63 -21.08 13.31
N ASN A 46 9.84 -20.12 12.40
CA ASN A 46 11.15 -19.52 12.11
C ASN A 46 11.01 -18.13 11.43
N GLU A 47 12.08 -17.32 11.45
CA GLU A 47 12.17 -15.98 10.84
C GLU A 47 11.87 -16.00 9.33
N THR A 48 12.38 -17.02 8.62
CA THR A 48 12.13 -17.18 7.17
C THR A 48 10.65 -17.37 6.86
N HIS A 49 9.94 -18.11 7.72
CA HIS A 49 8.50 -18.33 7.57
C HIS A 49 7.71 -17.04 7.83
N LEU A 50 8.12 -16.28 8.84
CA LEU A 50 7.54 -14.96 9.13
C LEU A 50 7.73 -13.99 7.95
N ARG A 51 8.94 -13.93 7.37
CA ARG A 51 9.23 -13.06 6.22
C ARG A 51 8.40 -13.42 5.00
N HIS A 52 8.20 -14.71 4.73
CA HIS A 52 7.34 -15.18 3.64
C HIS A 52 5.87 -14.81 3.89
N ALA A 53 5.35 -15.08 5.10
CA ALA A 53 3.97 -14.75 5.46
C ALA A 53 3.69 -13.24 5.40
N LEU A 54 4.64 -12.40 5.82
CA LEU A 54 4.56 -10.94 5.68
C LEU A 54 4.50 -10.49 4.21
N GLY A 55 5.31 -11.08 3.34
CA GLY A 55 5.29 -10.74 1.91
C GLY A 55 3.97 -11.11 1.23
N GLU A 56 3.38 -12.27 1.58
CA GLU A 56 2.04 -12.63 1.11
C GLU A 56 0.95 -11.72 1.70
N TYR A 57 1.07 -11.38 2.99
CA TYR A 57 0.14 -10.46 3.64
C TYR A 57 0.16 -9.06 3.00
N GLU A 58 1.35 -8.52 2.74
CA GLU A 58 1.51 -7.22 2.11
C GLU A 58 0.91 -7.21 0.71
N ARG A 59 1.19 -8.25 -0.09
CA ARG A 59 0.62 -8.42 -1.43
C ARG A 59 -0.90 -8.46 -1.37
N HIS A 60 -1.45 -9.27 -0.46
CA HIS A 60 -2.90 -9.36 -0.25
C HIS A 60 -3.47 -8.00 0.17
N TYR A 61 -2.93 -7.37 1.20
CA TYR A 61 -3.42 -6.09 1.74
C TYR A 61 -3.38 -4.95 0.71
N ASN A 62 -2.30 -4.85 -0.06
CA ASN A 62 -2.13 -3.83 -1.09
C ASN A 62 -3.02 -4.08 -2.31
N GLN A 63 -3.26 -5.35 -2.69
CA GLN A 63 -4.20 -5.70 -3.76
C GLN A 63 -5.67 -5.56 -3.33
N HIS A 64 -5.98 -5.82 -2.06
CA HIS A 64 -7.34 -5.81 -1.51
C HIS A 64 -7.78 -4.43 -1.01
N ARG A 65 -6.90 -3.41 -1.03
CA ARG A 65 -7.34 -2.02 -1.06
C ARG A 65 -7.93 -1.68 -2.43
N THR A 66 -9.06 -2.31 -2.73
CA THR A 66 -10.06 -1.73 -3.61
C THR A 66 -10.51 -0.46 -2.90
N HIS A 67 -9.95 0.67 -3.32
CA HIS A 67 -10.34 2.00 -2.88
C HIS A 67 -11.87 2.06 -2.92
N ARG A 68 -12.53 1.91 -1.75
CA ARG A 68 -13.98 1.99 -1.59
C ARG A 68 -14.43 3.46 -1.61
N HIS A 69 -13.86 4.21 -2.54
CA HIS A 69 -14.44 5.39 -3.14
C HIS A 69 -14.29 5.19 -4.65
N TRP A 70 -15.41 4.96 -5.31
CA TRP A 70 -15.54 4.86 -6.76
C TRP A 70 -15.09 6.16 -7.46
N PRO A 71 -14.54 6.14 -8.69
CA PRO A 71 -14.40 5.02 -9.63
C PRO A 71 -13.05 4.31 -9.55
N PRO A 72 -12.97 3.06 -10.07
CA PRO A 72 -11.83 2.19 -9.91
C PRO A 72 -10.74 2.59 -10.88
N ARG A 73 -9.82 3.46 -10.44
CA ARG A 73 -8.52 3.56 -11.10
C ARG A 73 -7.54 2.65 -10.39
N HIS A 74 -7.51 1.40 -10.85
CA HIS A 74 -6.41 0.51 -10.55
C HIS A 74 -5.11 1.14 -11.12
N PRO A 75 -3.98 1.06 -10.42
CA PRO A 75 -2.68 1.54 -10.93
C PRO A 75 -2.18 0.79 -12.17
N CYS A 76 -2.91 -0.23 -12.63
CA CYS A 76 -2.56 -1.09 -13.75
C CYS A 76 -3.76 -1.22 -14.70
N GLU A 77 -4.20 -0.12 -15.30
CA GLU A 77 -4.83 -0.21 -16.62
C GLU A 77 -3.76 0.10 -17.67
N PRO A 78 -3.42 -0.84 -18.58
CA PRO A 78 -2.79 -0.46 -19.82
C PRO A 78 -3.81 0.36 -20.60
N GLY A 79 -3.51 1.65 -20.79
CA GLY A 79 -4.44 2.66 -21.26
C GLY A 79 -5.34 2.18 -22.40
N LEU A 80 -6.65 2.26 -22.17
CA LEU A 80 -7.66 2.20 -23.21
C LEU A 80 -7.25 3.18 -24.33
N ARG A 81 -6.96 2.64 -25.52
CA ARG A 81 -6.72 3.45 -26.71
C ARG A 81 -7.97 4.33 -26.92
N PRO A 82 -7.82 5.63 -27.22
CA PRO A 82 -8.98 6.44 -27.55
C PRO A 82 -9.66 5.85 -28.79
N LEU A 83 -10.93 5.48 -28.64
CA LEU A 83 -11.79 5.18 -29.78
C LEU A 83 -11.88 6.48 -30.59
N ASN A 84 -11.33 6.46 -31.81
CA ASN A 84 -11.52 7.52 -32.79
C ASN A 84 -13.02 7.62 -33.09
N LEU A 85 -13.70 8.53 -32.41
CA LEU A 85 -14.95 9.11 -32.87
C LEU A 85 -14.60 10.20 -33.88
N THR A 86 -14.07 9.79 -35.03
CA THR A 86 -14.06 10.67 -36.21
C THR A 86 -15.51 10.76 -36.67
N GLY A 87 -16.12 11.92 -36.44
CA GLY A 87 -17.43 12.28 -36.94
C GLY A 87 -17.52 12.03 -38.43
N SER A 88 -18.39 11.10 -38.81
CA SER A 88 -18.90 10.96 -40.17
C SER A 88 -20.02 11.98 -40.35
N ASN A 89 -19.64 13.25 -40.48
CA ASN A 89 -20.55 14.34 -40.81
C ASN A 89 -19.88 15.25 -41.87
N ALA A 90 -19.75 14.74 -43.10
CA ALA A 90 -19.62 15.57 -44.29
C ALA A 90 -19.92 14.75 -45.55
N SER A 91 -20.78 15.31 -46.40
CA SER A 91 -21.22 14.92 -47.75
C SER A 91 -22.47 14.05 -47.84
#